data_AF-A0A940Z7D2-F1
#
_entry.id   AF-A0A940Z7D2-F1
#
_cell.length_a   1.000
_cell.length_b   1.000
_cell.length_c   1.000
_cell.angle_alpha   90.00
_cell.angle_beta   90.00
_cell.angle_gamma   90.00
#
_symmetry.space_group_name_H-M   'P 1'
#
loop_
_entity.id
_entity.type
_entity.pdbx_description
1 polymer ?
#
loop_
_entity_poly.entity_id
_entity_poly.type
_entity_poly.pdbx_seq_one_letter_code
_entity_poly.pdbx_strand_id
1 'polypeptide(L)'
;MPVPISLEIGQTLTISVWIQNATSVFSYGVQMNFDPTKVQVLDADSNLPGVQVRDGNFLFVPQTLSTVNIVDNFLGRINYNNSLLDPASSVSGNGILLSFDLLATGTGVSTIGFYQIDLISPAGEYLPLNVSNAQIFTTGIPLATNSPLPTITPTFSATPTQTALVATPTLVQQVSTFAALVTASPGIYLPMVVQENIDSQAELAETRTATAQAALFTQPPPATPTSQPSYTPPPEVPAPEPPAGQFDWSRAFAWGVVILAIGWILALAAYLIYRFWVKKAGDTF
;
A
#
# COMPACT_ATOMS: atom_id res chain seq x y z
N MET A 1 14.61 -20.40 -5.67
CA MET A 1 13.38 -20.12 -4.89
C MET A 1 13.78 -19.61 -3.52
N PRO A 2 13.07 -18.63 -2.95
CA PRO A 2 13.33 -18.13 -1.60
C PRO A 2 13.30 -19.26 -0.57
N VAL A 3 14.17 -19.16 0.44
CA VAL A 3 14.22 -20.15 1.53
C VAL A 3 12.97 -20.01 2.40
N PRO A 4 12.32 -21.12 2.80
CA PRO A 4 11.25 -21.10 3.80
C PRO A 4 11.66 -20.40 5.09
N ILE A 5 10.78 -19.54 5.60
CA ILE A 5 10.98 -18.81 6.86
C ILE A 5 10.10 -19.44 7.94
N SER A 6 10.62 -19.62 9.15
CA SER A 6 9.83 -20.11 10.30
C SER A 6 9.73 -19.03 11.38
N LEU A 7 8.54 -18.80 11.91
CA LEU A 7 8.24 -17.86 12.99
C LEU A 7 7.37 -18.52 14.05
N GLU A 8 7.63 -18.23 15.32
CA GLU A 8 6.68 -18.55 16.39
C GLU A 8 5.63 -17.45 16.52
N ILE A 9 4.42 -17.78 16.93
CA ILE A 9 3.38 -16.77 17.23
C ILE A 9 3.93 -15.73 18.21
N GLY A 10 3.72 -14.44 17.89
CA GLY A 10 4.25 -13.31 18.64
C GLY A 10 5.64 -12.85 18.20
N GLN A 11 6.34 -13.62 17.36
CA GLN A 11 7.60 -13.18 16.76
C GLN A 11 7.36 -12.26 15.57
N THR A 12 8.28 -11.31 15.41
CA THR A 12 8.32 -10.37 14.30
C THR A 12 9.57 -10.61 13.46
N LEU A 13 9.44 -10.54 12.14
CA LEU A 13 10.56 -10.58 11.21
C LEU A 13 10.41 -9.52 10.12
N THR A 14 11.51 -8.84 9.80
CA THR A 14 11.56 -7.93 8.65
C THR A 14 11.69 -8.72 7.35
N ILE A 15 10.71 -8.54 6.46
CA ILE A 15 10.72 -9.06 5.10
C ILE A 15 11.19 -7.94 4.16
N SER A 16 12.07 -8.29 3.22
CA SER A 16 12.54 -7.38 2.18
C SER A 16 12.21 -7.93 0.80
N VAL A 17 11.61 -7.10 -0.05
CA VAL A 17 11.33 -7.43 -1.44
C VAL A 17 12.53 -7.02 -2.29
N TRP A 18 13.19 -8.00 -2.90
CA TRP A 18 14.42 -7.79 -3.66
C TRP A 18 14.16 -7.75 -5.16
N ILE A 19 14.89 -6.87 -5.84
CA ILE A 19 15.01 -6.85 -7.30
C ILE A 19 16.46 -7.15 -7.69
N GLN A 20 16.63 -7.92 -8.77
CA GLN A 20 17.93 -8.32 -9.29
C GLN A 20 18.00 -8.10 -10.80
N ASN A 21 19.17 -7.68 -11.28
CA ASN A 21 19.49 -7.45 -12.69
C ASN A 21 18.47 -6.54 -13.41
N ALA A 22 17.96 -5.54 -12.69
CA ALA A 22 17.03 -4.57 -13.25
C ALA A 22 17.74 -3.65 -14.25
N THR A 23 17.04 -3.25 -15.30
CA THR A 23 17.59 -2.36 -16.33
C THR A 23 16.62 -1.22 -16.60
N SER A 24 17.10 0.02 -16.47
CA SER A 24 16.37 1.26 -16.76
C SER A 24 14.99 1.36 -16.10
N VAL A 25 14.90 1.06 -14.81
CA VAL A 25 13.65 1.21 -14.03
C VAL A 25 13.47 2.68 -13.63
N PHE A 26 12.31 3.23 -13.93
CA PHE A 26 11.90 4.59 -13.58
C PHE A 26 10.80 4.62 -12.52
N SER A 27 9.89 3.65 -12.55
CA SER A 27 8.91 3.45 -11.49
C SER A 27 8.59 1.97 -11.32
N TYR A 28 8.04 1.62 -10.15
CA TYR A 28 7.50 0.31 -9.90
C TYR A 28 6.24 0.35 -9.04
N GLY A 29 5.35 -0.59 -9.31
CA GLY A 29 4.15 -0.86 -8.53
C GLY A 29 4.15 -2.30 -8.06
N VAL A 30 3.79 -2.53 -6.80
CA VAL A 30 3.79 -3.84 -6.17
C VAL A 30 2.47 -4.03 -5.45
N GLN A 31 1.77 -5.10 -5.83
CA GLN A 31 0.60 -5.57 -5.12
C GLN A 31 0.82 -7.02 -4.66
N MET A 32 0.83 -7.21 -3.35
CA MET A 32 1.11 -8.49 -2.71
C MET A 32 -0.04 -8.97 -1.85
N ASN A 33 -0.11 -10.27 -1.66
CA ASN A 33 -1.02 -10.93 -0.73
C ASN A 33 -0.29 -11.72 0.35
N PHE A 34 -0.96 -11.87 1.49
CA PHE A 34 -0.59 -12.74 2.60
C PHE A 34 -1.86 -13.31 3.25
N ASP A 35 -1.73 -14.35 4.08
CA ASP A 35 -2.85 -14.86 4.87
C ASP A 35 -2.98 -14.06 6.19
N PRO A 36 -4.01 -13.21 6.34
CA PRO A 36 -4.18 -12.34 7.51
C PRO A 36 -4.54 -13.13 8.79
N THR A 37 -4.93 -14.41 8.66
CA THR A 37 -5.21 -15.27 9.82
C THR A 37 -3.94 -15.86 10.43
N LYS A 38 -2.78 -15.68 9.76
CA LYS A 38 -1.48 -16.25 10.14
C LYS A 38 -0.47 -15.19 10.48
N VAL A 39 -0.48 -14.11 9.73
CA VAL A 39 0.51 -13.03 9.85
C VAL A 39 -0.15 -11.68 9.69
N GLN A 40 0.46 -10.66 10.28
CA GLN A 40 0.03 -9.27 10.21
C GLN A 40 1.25 -8.40 9.90
N VAL A 41 1.10 -7.40 9.03
CA VAL A 41 2.14 -6.40 8.81
C VAL A 41 2.04 -5.33 9.89
N LEU A 42 3.18 -5.00 10.49
CA LEU A 42 3.30 -3.91 11.45
C LEU A 42 3.54 -2.60 10.71
N ASP A 43 2.99 -1.54 11.30
CA ASP A 43 3.08 -0.20 10.74
C ASP A 43 4.52 0.35 10.79
N ALA A 44 4.96 0.91 9.67
CA ALA A 44 6.28 1.48 9.52
C ALA A 44 6.39 2.92 10.06
N ASP A 45 5.30 3.69 10.04
CA ASP A 45 5.29 5.09 10.48
C ASP A 45 3.98 5.47 11.19
N SER A 46 4.02 5.43 12.52
CA SER A 46 2.88 5.76 13.37
C SER A 46 2.38 7.22 13.25
N ASN A 47 3.11 8.10 12.56
CA ASN A 47 2.69 9.47 12.33
C ASN A 47 1.74 9.60 11.13
N LEU A 48 1.63 8.56 10.30
CA LEU A 48 0.74 8.52 9.15
C LEU A 48 -0.47 7.63 9.46
N PRO A 49 -1.68 7.99 8.99
CA PRO A 49 -2.85 7.15 9.20
C PRO A 49 -2.76 5.86 8.37
N GLY A 50 -3.08 4.73 9.00
CA GLY A 50 -3.13 3.41 8.37
C GLY A 50 -1.94 2.54 8.77
N VAL A 51 -1.67 1.50 7.98
CA VAL A 51 -0.49 0.65 8.12
C VAL A 51 0.33 0.80 6.84
N GLN A 52 1.61 1.11 6.96
CA GLN A 52 2.50 1.31 5.82
C GLN A 52 3.71 0.38 5.87
N VAL A 53 4.38 0.25 4.72
CA VAL A 53 5.68 -0.41 4.60
C VAL A 53 6.80 0.64 4.50
N ARG A 54 8.05 0.20 4.68
CA ARG A 54 9.23 1.06 4.50
C ARG A 54 9.68 1.04 3.05
N ASP A 55 10.05 2.21 2.54
CA ASP A 55 10.69 2.33 1.23
C ASP A 55 12.01 1.52 1.22
N GLY A 56 12.30 0.90 0.07
CA GLY A 56 13.57 0.24 -0.17
C GLY A 56 14.64 1.20 -0.71
N ASN A 57 15.84 0.68 -0.91
CA ASN A 57 16.98 1.49 -1.40
C ASN A 57 17.09 1.57 -2.93
N PHE A 58 16.29 0.81 -3.68
CA PHE A 58 16.49 0.66 -5.12
C PHE A 58 16.22 1.96 -5.91
N LEU A 59 15.11 2.66 -5.61
CA LEU A 59 14.84 4.00 -6.15
C LEU A 59 15.07 5.07 -5.07
N PHE A 60 16.07 4.93 -4.19
CA PHE A 60 16.25 5.90 -3.10
C PHE A 60 17.13 7.08 -3.53
N VAL A 61 16.54 7.97 -4.35
CA VAL A 61 17.16 9.25 -4.77
C VAL A 61 16.29 10.44 -4.36
N PRO A 62 16.83 11.68 -4.27
CA PRO A 62 16.06 12.83 -3.80
C PRO A 62 14.77 13.12 -4.59
N GLN A 63 14.71 12.75 -5.87
CA GLN A 63 13.53 12.94 -6.73
C GLN A 63 12.60 11.72 -6.74
N THR A 64 12.43 11.05 -5.60
CA THR A 64 11.57 9.85 -5.51
C THR A 64 10.28 10.17 -4.81
N LEU A 65 9.18 9.60 -5.28
CA LEU A 65 7.87 9.74 -4.69
C LEU A 65 7.17 8.38 -4.56
N SER A 66 6.81 8.01 -3.33
CA SER A 66 5.87 6.92 -3.05
C SER A 66 4.44 7.47 -3.18
N THR A 67 3.71 7.05 -4.22
CA THR A 67 2.34 7.53 -4.51
C THR A 67 1.26 6.69 -3.83
N VAL A 68 1.56 5.42 -3.55
CA VAL A 68 0.68 4.52 -2.80
C VAL A 68 1.56 3.76 -1.82
N ASN A 69 1.14 3.69 -0.55
CA ASN A 69 1.78 2.88 0.47
C ASN A 69 0.74 2.52 1.53
N ILE A 70 -0.02 1.46 1.27
CA ILE A 70 -1.16 1.05 2.12
C ILE A 70 -1.12 -0.46 2.31
N VAL A 71 -1.29 -0.88 3.56
CA VAL A 71 -1.47 -2.27 3.94
C VAL A 71 -2.84 -2.48 4.56
N ASP A 72 -3.56 -3.48 4.05
CA ASP A 72 -4.82 -3.96 4.59
C ASP A 72 -4.60 -5.31 5.26
N ASN A 73 -4.49 -5.29 6.59
CA ASN A 73 -4.33 -6.48 7.43
C ASN A 73 -5.62 -7.30 7.58
N PHE A 74 -6.78 -6.78 7.16
CA PHE A 74 -8.03 -7.54 7.16
C PHE A 74 -8.16 -8.39 5.89
N LEU A 75 -7.80 -7.81 4.74
CA LEU A 75 -7.82 -8.51 3.44
C LEU A 75 -6.51 -9.24 3.12
N GLY A 76 -5.44 -9.00 3.89
CA GLY A 76 -4.13 -9.59 3.64
C GLY A 76 -3.47 -9.01 2.39
N ARG A 77 -3.51 -7.68 2.20
CA ARG A 77 -3.02 -7.02 0.97
C ARG A 77 -2.03 -5.90 1.27
N ILE A 78 -1.02 -5.79 0.42
CA ILE A 78 -0.07 -4.67 0.39
C ILE A 78 -0.18 -4.04 -1.00
N ASN A 79 -0.37 -2.71 -1.06
CA ASN A 79 -0.33 -1.94 -2.29
C ASN A 79 0.70 -0.82 -2.13
N TYR A 80 1.71 -0.84 -3.00
CA TYR A 80 2.83 0.07 -2.92
C TYR A 80 3.27 0.51 -4.32
N ASN A 81 3.38 1.81 -4.54
CA ASN A 81 3.86 2.41 -5.79
C ASN A 81 4.92 3.45 -5.50
N ASN A 82 6.01 3.41 -6.25
CA ASN A 82 7.11 4.34 -6.12
C ASN A 82 7.65 4.72 -7.51
N SER A 83 7.91 6.00 -7.71
CA SER A 83 8.33 6.55 -8.99
C SER A 83 9.39 7.63 -8.83
N LEU A 84 10.30 7.68 -9.78
CA LEU A 84 11.16 8.83 -9.99
C LEU A 84 10.37 10.00 -10.58
N LEU A 85 10.76 11.21 -10.21
CA LEU A 85 10.28 12.46 -10.79
C LEU A 85 11.33 12.98 -11.77
N ASP A 86 10.87 13.50 -12.90
CA ASP A 86 11.73 14.26 -13.82
C ASP A 86 12.43 15.40 -13.04
N PRO A 87 13.75 15.62 -13.20
CA PRO A 87 14.67 15.09 -14.22
C PRO A 87 15.52 13.88 -13.79
N ALA A 88 15.07 13.05 -12.85
CA ALA A 88 15.86 11.91 -12.40
C ALA A 88 16.09 10.86 -13.50
N SER A 89 17.28 10.27 -13.49
CA SER A 89 17.63 9.18 -14.40
C SER A 89 17.14 7.84 -13.86
N SER A 90 16.71 6.94 -14.75
CA SER A 90 16.34 5.57 -14.37
C SER A 90 17.47 4.82 -13.67
N VAL A 91 17.12 3.91 -12.78
CA VAL A 91 18.06 3.08 -12.03
C VAL A 91 18.19 1.68 -12.65
N SER A 92 19.39 1.13 -12.63
CA SER A 92 19.68 -0.26 -13.03
C SER A 92 20.49 -0.95 -11.94
N GLY A 93 20.38 -2.27 -11.84
CA GLY A 93 21.13 -3.09 -10.90
C GLY A 93 20.26 -3.89 -9.94
N ASN A 94 20.72 -4.02 -8.71
CA ASN A 94 20.10 -4.82 -7.66
C ASN A 94 19.70 -3.90 -6.49
N GLY A 95 18.66 -4.28 -5.76
CA GLY A 95 18.30 -3.55 -4.55
C GLY A 95 17.05 -4.09 -3.88
N ILE A 96 16.61 -3.36 -2.86
CA ILE A 96 15.36 -3.59 -2.14
C ILE A 96 14.34 -2.61 -2.70
N LEU A 97 13.18 -3.12 -3.11
CA LEU A 97 12.04 -2.32 -3.53
C LEU A 97 11.31 -1.74 -2.30
N LEU A 98 10.98 -2.60 -1.35
CA LEU A 98 10.33 -2.22 -0.10
C LEU A 98 10.65 -3.24 1.00
N SER A 99 10.46 -2.85 2.26
CA SER A 99 10.59 -3.74 3.41
C SER A 99 9.47 -3.52 4.42
N PHE A 100 9.11 -4.55 5.18
CA PHE A 100 8.06 -4.46 6.19
C PHE A 100 8.28 -5.48 7.30
N ASP A 101 7.79 -5.15 8.50
CA ASP A 101 7.84 -6.07 9.63
C ASP A 101 6.58 -6.93 9.65
N LEU A 102 6.78 -8.24 9.74
CA LEU A 102 5.71 -9.22 9.73
C LEU A 102 5.64 -9.91 11.10
N LEU A 103 4.50 -9.76 11.77
CA LEU A 103 4.18 -10.41 13.03
C LEU A 103 3.41 -11.71 12.77
N ALA A 104 3.85 -12.82 13.37
CA ALA A 104 3.08 -14.07 13.36
C ALA A 104 1.93 -14.01 14.39
N THR A 105 0.69 -14.16 13.92
CA THR A 105 -0.54 -14.04 14.73
C THR A 105 -1.32 -15.35 14.88
N GLY A 106 -1.09 -16.33 14.01
CA GLY A 106 -1.74 -17.64 14.05
C GLY A 106 -0.86 -18.73 13.44
N THR A 107 -1.21 -20.00 13.66
CA THR A 107 -0.43 -21.15 13.14
C THR A 107 -0.82 -21.55 11.72
N GLY A 108 0.16 -21.96 10.92
CA GLY A 108 -0.05 -22.46 9.56
C GLY A 108 1.03 -22.02 8.58
N VAL A 109 0.67 -21.88 7.32
CA VAL A 109 1.55 -21.40 6.26
C VAL A 109 0.92 -20.18 5.62
N SER A 110 1.66 -19.08 5.55
CA SER A 110 1.30 -17.88 4.80
C SER A 110 2.23 -17.75 3.59
N THR A 111 1.66 -17.66 2.40
CA THR A 111 2.45 -17.33 1.20
C THR A 111 2.48 -15.82 1.04
N ILE A 112 3.67 -15.24 0.97
CA ILE A 112 3.85 -13.85 0.53
C ILE A 112 4.01 -13.90 -0.99
N GLY A 113 2.94 -13.55 -1.69
CA GLY A 113 2.86 -13.66 -3.14
C GLY A 113 2.65 -12.32 -3.81
N PHE A 114 3.10 -12.21 -5.06
CA PHE A 114 2.72 -11.11 -5.93
C PHE A 114 1.53 -11.54 -6.78
N TYR A 115 0.49 -10.72 -6.83
CA TYR A 115 -0.56 -10.88 -7.84
C TYR A 115 -0.46 -9.82 -8.93
N GLN A 116 0.24 -8.71 -8.66
CA GLN A 116 0.66 -7.75 -9.68
C GLN A 116 2.00 -7.12 -9.29
N ILE A 117 2.91 -7.03 -10.24
CA ILE A 117 4.14 -6.26 -10.12
C ILE A 117 4.46 -5.66 -11.48
N ASP A 118 4.68 -4.36 -11.51
CA ASP A 118 4.96 -3.60 -12.72
C ASP A 118 6.28 -2.86 -12.52
N LEU A 119 7.19 -3.01 -13.47
CA LEU A 119 8.42 -2.21 -13.59
C LEU A 119 8.28 -1.39 -14.86
N ILE A 120 8.48 -0.08 -14.79
CA ILE A 120 8.22 0.82 -15.91
C ILE A 120 9.49 1.60 -16.27
N SER A 121 9.78 1.71 -17.56
CA SER A 121 10.90 2.47 -18.11
C SER A 121 10.61 3.98 -18.13
N PRO A 122 11.61 4.86 -18.36
CA PRO A 122 11.39 6.29 -18.55
C PRO A 122 10.42 6.62 -19.69
N ALA A 123 10.32 5.75 -20.69
CA ALA A 123 9.41 5.90 -21.82
C ALA A 123 7.97 5.47 -21.49
N GLY A 124 7.71 4.96 -20.28
CA GLY A 124 6.39 4.46 -19.87
C GLY A 124 6.13 3.00 -20.28
N GLU A 125 7.16 2.25 -20.67
CA GLU A 125 7.02 0.86 -21.12
C GLU A 125 7.20 -0.13 -19.97
N TYR A 126 6.42 -1.21 -19.97
CA TYR A 126 6.60 -2.31 -19.01
C TYR A 126 7.89 -3.09 -19.30
N LEU A 127 8.68 -3.30 -18.26
CA LEU A 127 9.91 -4.09 -18.31
C LEU A 127 9.62 -5.55 -17.97
N PRO A 128 10.26 -6.51 -18.67
CA PRO A 128 10.10 -7.93 -18.38
C PRO A 128 10.70 -8.28 -17.01
N LEU A 129 10.04 -9.19 -16.30
CA LEU A 129 10.47 -9.63 -14.97
C LEU A 129 10.14 -11.11 -14.73
N ASN A 130 10.86 -11.70 -13.79
CA ASN A 130 10.55 -13.02 -13.25
C ASN A 130 10.28 -12.87 -11.75
N VAL A 131 9.23 -13.52 -11.26
CA VAL A 131 8.79 -13.41 -9.87
C VAL A 131 9.11 -14.68 -9.10
N SER A 132 9.46 -14.53 -7.82
CA SER A 132 9.55 -15.64 -6.88
C SER A 132 8.86 -15.28 -5.57
N ASN A 133 7.90 -16.10 -5.15
CA ASN A 133 7.13 -15.93 -3.92
C ASN A 133 7.86 -16.55 -2.71
N ALA A 134 7.53 -16.07 -1.51
CA ALA A 134 8.07 -16.61 -0.26
C ALA A 134 6.99 -17.38 0.54
N GLN A 135 7.43 -18.33 1.35
CA GLN A 135 6.56 -19.08 2.27
C GLN A 135 7.01 -18.84 3.72
N ILE A 136 6.05 -18.50 4.57
CA ILE A 136 6.22 -18.26 5.99
C ILE A 136 5.47 -19.36 6.74
N PHE A 137 6.20 -20.12 7.54
CA PHE A 137 5.68 -21.16 8.42
C PHE A 137 5.54 -20.57 9.81
N THR A 138 4.31 -20.55 10.33
CA THR A 138 4.03 -20.03 11.66
C THR A 138 3.65 -21.16 12.61
N THR A 139 4.34 -21.25 13.75
CA THR A 139 4.19 -22.32 14.74
C THR A 139 3.87 -21.76 16.13
N GLY A 140 3.41 -22.63 17.03
CA GLY A 140 3.15 -22.28 18.43
C GLY A 140 1.70 -22.45 18.84
N ILE A 141 1.37 -21.97 20.03
CA ILE A 141 0.01 -22.00 20.59
C ILE A 141 -0.43 -20.54 20.63
N PRO A 142 -1.58 -20.17 20.03
CA PRO A 142 -2.06 -18.79 20.12
C PRO A 142 -2.17 -18.42 21.59
N LEU A 143 -1.53 -17.30 21.97
CA LEU A 143 -1.66 -16.77 23.31
C LEU A 143 -3.15 -16.48 23.51
N ALA A 144 -3.78 -17.08 24.52
CA ALA A 144 -5.19 -16.89 24.78
C ALA A 144 -5.45 -15.38 24.93
N THR A 145 -6.18 -14.79 23.99
CA THR A 145 -6.74 -13.46 24.17
C THR A 145 -7.69 -13.57 25.35
N ASN A 146 -7.41 -12.81 26.43
CA ASN A 146 -8.37 -12.69 27.52
C ASN A 146 -9.66 -12.13 26.92
N SER A 147 -10.60 -13.02 26.60
CA SER A 147 -11.98 -12.65 26.29
C SER A 147 -12.44 -11.75 27.44
N PRO A 148 -13.09 -10.60 27.17
CA PRO A 148 -13.67 -9.83 28.26
C PRO A 148 -14.56 -10.79 29.05
N LEU A 149 -14.26 -10.93 30.34
CA LEU A 149 -15.09 -11.68 31.28
C LEU A 149 -16.53 -11.15 31.11
N PRO A 150 -17.56 -12.02 31.04
CA PRO A 150 -18.93 -11.54 30.92
C PRO A 150 -19.17 -10.49 32.01
N THR A 151 -19.53 -9.27 31.59
CA THR A 151 -19.88 -8.21 32.52
C THR A 151 -21.11 -8.68 33.28
N ILE A 152 -20.92 -9.16 34.51
CA ILE A 152 -22.01 -9.40 35.44
C ILE A 152 -22.74 -8.07 35.60
N THR A 153 -23.92 -7.95 34.99
CA THR A 153 -24.79 -6.81 35.20
C THR A 153 -25.34 -6.94 36.62
N PRO A 154 -25.00 -6.05 37.57
CA PRO A 154 -25.56 -6.14 38.91
C PRO A 154 -27.07 -5.94 38.80
N THR A 155 -27.83 -7.00 39.08
CA THR A 155 -29.28 -6.91 39.21
C THR A 155 -29.55 -6.30 40.59
N PHE A 156 -29.85 -5.00 40.63
CA PHE A 156 -30.34 -4.36 41.84
C PHE A 156 -31.70 -4.96 42.20
N SER A 157 -31.73 -5.75 43.28
CA SER A 157 -32.97 -6.23 43.90
C SER A 157 -33.72 -5.05 44.53
N ALA A 158 -35.04 -5.02 44.37
CA ALA A 158 -35.90 -3.91 44.76
C ALA A 158 -35.75 -3.48 46.23
N THR A 159 -35.76 -2.16 46.41
CA THR A 159 -35.70 -1.34 47.62
C THR A 159 -36.74 -1.73 48.68
N PRO A 160 -36.36 -1.93 49.96
CA PRO A 160 -37.31 -1.74 51.07
C PRO A 160 -37.50 -0.24 51.30
N THR A 161 -38.76 0.21 51.24
CA THR A 161 -39.20 1.56 51.60
C THR A 161 -38.72 1.92 53.02
N GLN A 162 -37.85 2.92 53.13
CA GLN A 162 -37.45 3.49 54.42
C GLN A 162 -37.90 4.95 54.49
N THR A 163 -38.69 5.24 55.53
CA THR A 163 -39.24 6.55 55.91
C THR A 163 -38.13 7.57 56.10
N ALA A 164 -38.25 8.73 55.43
CA ALA A 164 -37.28 9.81 55.48
C ALA A 164 -37.09 10.38 56.90
N LEU A 165 -35.84 10.45 57.35
CA LEU A 165 -35.41 11.39 58.38
C LEU A 165 -34.43 12.39 57.75
N VAL A 166 -34.76 13.66 57.92
CA VAL A 166 -34.06 14.83 57.41
C VAL A 166 -32.70 14.96 58.10
N ALA A 167 -31.62 14.94 57.32
CA ALA A 167 -30.33 15.50 57.73
C ALA A 167 -29.61 16.13 56.54
N THR A 168 -29.28 17.40 56.71
CA THR A 168 -28.57 18.32 55.80
C THR A 168 -27.21 17.78 55.35
N PRO A 169 -26.86 17.80 54.05
CA PRO A 169 -25.49 17.50 53.63
C PRO A 169 -24.57 18.72 53.80
N THR A 170 -23.49 18.56 54.57
CA THR A 170 -22.33 19.45 54.57
C THR A 170 -21.43 19.09 53.39
N LEU A 171 -21.16 20.06 52.52
CA LEU A 171 -20.32 19.90 51.34
C LEU A 171 -18.84 19.91 51.75
N VAL A 172 -18.13 18.79 51.60
CA VAL A 172 -16.67 18.73 51.72
C VAL A 172 -16.10 18.47 50.32
N GLN A 173 -15.46 19.49 49.75
CA GLN A 173 -14.70 19.36 48.50
C GLN A 173 -13.42 18.56 48.78
N GLN A 174 -13.22 17.44 48.07
CA GLN A 174 -11.93 16.78 47.98
C GLN A 174 -11.31 17.10 46.61
N VAL A 175 -10.27 17.94 46.63
CA VAL A 175 -9.36 18.16 45.51
C VAL A 175 -8.35 17.01 45.53
N SER A 176 -8.32 16.19 44.48
CA SER A 176 -7.22 15.25 44.22
C SER A 176 -6.40 15.75 43.05
N THR A 177 -5.28 16.39 43.38
CA THR A 177 -4.20 16.74 42.46
C THR A 177 -3.36 15.50 42.16
N PHE A 178 -3.40 15.04 40.91
CA PHE A 178 -2.39 14.14 40.37
C PHE A 178 -1.42 14.96 39.51
N ALA A 179 -0.21 15.16 40.02
CA ALA A 179 0.91 15.69 39.27
C ALA A 179 1.64 14.53 38.58
N ALA A 180 1.59 14.49 37.24
CA ALA A 180 2.49 13.68 36.44
C ALA A 180 3.48 14.61 35.75
N LEU A 181 4.77 14.37 36.00
CA LEU A 181 5.89 15.11 35.40
C LEU A 181 5.99 14.75 33.91
N VAL A 182 5.72 15.72 33.04
CA VAL A 182 6.06 15.65 31.61
C VAL A 182 7.43 16.30 31.44
N THR A 183 8.44 15.50 31.11
CA THR A 183 9.75 15.99 30.66
C THR A 183 9.65 16.27 29.15
N ALA A 184 9.40 17.54 28.79
CA ALA A 184 9.49 18.01 27.41
C ALA A 184 10.96 18.25 27.03
N SER A 185 11.39 17.68 25.90
CA SER A 185 12.66 18.02 25.24
C SER A 185 12.44 19.16 24.24
N PRO A 186 13.21 20.26 24.27
CA PRO A 186 13.09 21.33 23.30
C PRO A 186 14.00 21.06 22.09
N GLY A 187 13.39 20.75 20.95
CA GLY A 187 14.05 20.66 19.65
C GLY A 187 13.41 21.63 18.66
N ILE A 188 13.95 22.84 18.60
CA ILE A 188 13.64 23.87 17.59
C ILE A 188 14.19 23.40 16.24
N TYR A 189 13.35 23.27 15.21
CA TYR A 189 13.80 23.20 13.83
C TYR A 189 13.42 24.48 13.09
N LEU A 190 14.45 25.14 12.56
CA LEU A 190 14.38 26.32 11.70
C LEU A 190 13.82 25.92 10.32
N PRO A 191 13.04 26.78 9.63
CA PRO A 191 12.67 26.55 8.25
C PRO A 191 13.89 26.72 7.34
N MET A 192 14.29 25.65 6.64
CA MET A 192 15.27 25.73 5.56
C MET A 192 14.55 26.24 4.29
N VAL A 193 14.82 27.49 3.96
CA VAL A 193 14.51 28.11 2.66
C VAL A 193 15.52 27.59 1.65
N VAL A 194 15.05 26.99 0.56
CA VAL A 194 15.83 26.85 -0.68
C VAL A 194 15.16 27.71 -1.73
N GLN A 195 15.92 28.73 -2.12
CA GLN A 195 15.63 29.69 -3.18
C GLN A 195 15.70 28.98 -4.54
N GLU A 196 14.63 29.07 -5.34
CA GLU A 196 14.69 28.82 -6.78
C GLU A 196 15.64 29.83 -7.43
N ASN A 197 16.53 29.35 -8.30
CA ASN A 197 17.12 30.17 -9.34
C ASN A 197 16.92 29.44 -10.67
N ILE A 198 15.86 29.81 -11.38
CA ILE A 198 15.60 29.43 -12.76
C ILE A 198 15.90 30.65 -13.60
N ASP A 199 17.06 30.66 -14.23
CA ASP A 199 17.36 31.48 -15.41
C ASP A 199 18.19 30.59 -16.35
N SER A 200 17.54 29.95 -17.32
CA SER A 200 17.78 30.23 -18.74
C SER A 200 17.03 29.21 -19.60
N GLN A 201 16.27 29.75 -20.55
CA GLN A 201 15.52 29.05 -21.59
C GLN A 201 16.34 28.95 -22.87
N ALA A 202 15.95 27.96 -23.69
CA ALA A 202 15.93 27.94 -25.16
C ALA A 202 17.20 27.51 -25.93
N GLU A 203 16.90 26.94 -27.11
CA GLU A 203 17.77 26.51 -28.22
C GLU A 203 18.44 25.12 -28.04
N LEU A 204 18.13 24.06 -28.81
CA LEU A 204 17.79 23.97 -30.23
C LEU A 204 16.89 22.74 -30.49
N ALA A 205 15.77 22.99 -31.18
CA ALA A 205 15.07 21.97 -31.94
C ALA A 205 15.73 21.80 -33.32
N GLU A 206 15.45 20.64 -33.92
CA GLU A 206 15.61 20.28 -35.33
C GLU A 206 16.94 19.64 -35.79
N THR A 207 16.83 18.36 -36.18
CA THR A 207 17.22 17.82 -37.51
C THR A 207 17.73 16.38 -37.37
N ARG A 208 16.91 15.36 -37.70
CA ARG A 208 17.28 14.08 -38.40
C ARG A 208 16.00 13.45 -38.96
N THR A 209 15.57 13.84 -40.15
CA THR A 209 15.77 13.13 -41.45
C THR A 209 15.82 11.61 -41.36
N ALA A 210 14.85 11.01 -42.05
CA ALA A 210 14.64 9.58 -42.30
C ALA A 210 15.78 8.92 -43.10
N THR A 211 16.03 7.63 -42.83
CA THR A 211 16.36 6.62 -43.84
C THR A 211 16.05 5.24 -43.25
N ALA A 212 14.85 4.71 -43.53
CA ALA A 212 14.56 3.29 -43.39
C ALA A 212 14.75 2.67 -44.78
N GLN A 213 15.75 1.80 -44.92
CA GLN A 213 15.99 1.07 -46.15
C GLN A 213 15.81 -0.42 -45.90
N ALA A 214 14.90 -0.98 -46.68
CA ALA A 214 14.46 -2.36 -46.67
C ALA A 214 15.54 -3.33 -47.15
N ALA A 215 15.56 -4.52 -46.55
CA ALA A 215 16.08 -5.73 -47.20
C ALA A 215 15.11 -6.88 -46.92
N LEU A 216 14.67 -7.50 -48.01
CA LEU A 216 13.61 -8.48 -48.13
C LEU A 216 14.06 -9.90 -47.75
N PHE A 217 13.14 -10.60 -47.09
CA PHE A 217 12.73 -12.01 -47.25
C PHE A 217 13.61 -12.95 -48.09
N THR A 218 13.93 -14.12 -47.51
CA THR A 218 13.46 -15.43 -48.02
C THR A 218 13.38 -16.44 -46.86
N GLN A 219 12.16 -16.79 -46.42
CA GLN A 219 11.93 -17.95 -45.55
C GLN A 219 11.17 -19.00 -46.36
N PRO A 220 11.60 -20.28 -46.37
CA PRO A 220 10.94 -21.33 -47.15
C PRO A 220 9.55 -21.69 -46.59
N PRO A 221 8.64 -22.21 -47.43
CA PRO A 221 7.25 -22.48 -47.05
C PRO A 221 7.17 -23.59 -45.98
N PRO A 222 6.32 -23.44 -44.94
CA PRO A 222 6.10 -24.48 -43.96
C PRO A 222 5.28 -25.63 -44.55
N ALA A 223 5.68 -26.86 -44.21
CA ALA A 223 5.05 -28.09 -44.65
C ALA A 223 3.59 -28.20 -44.17
N THR A 224 2.75 -28.77 -45.04
CA THR A 224 1.33 -29.05 -44.83
C THR A 224 1.10 -29.91 -43.58
N PRO A 225 0.26 -29.48 -42.62
CA PRO A 225 -0.10 -30.32 -41.48
C PRO A 225 -1.10 -31.40 -41.89
N THR A 226 -0.72 -32.65 -41.63
CA THR A 226 -1.55 -33.85 -41.75
C THR A 226 -2.75 -33.78 -40.81
N SER A 227 -3.90 -34.24 -41.30
CA SER A 227 -5.22 -34.32 -40.67
C SER A 227 -5.24 -34.58 -39.15
N GLN A 228 -5.78 -33.62 -38.40
CA GLN A 228 -6.13 -33.73 -36.99
C GLN A 228 -7.44 -34.53 -36.82
N PRO A 229 -7.52 -35.52 -35.92
CA PRO A 229 -8.77 -36.25 -35.67
C PRO A 229 -9.82 -35.32 -35.04
N SER A 230 -11.06 -35.41 -35.54
CA SER A 230 -12.21 -34.67 -35.01
C SER A 230 -12.50 -35.08 -33.56
N TYR A 231 -12.18 -34.19 -32.62
CA TYR A 231 -12.62 -34.31 -31.24
C TYR A 231 -14.06 -33.79 -31.14
N THR A 232 -15.00 -34.67 -30.80
CA THR A 232 -16.35 -34.26 -30.40
C THR A 232 -16.30 -33.88 -28.92
N PRO A 233 -16.48 -32.60 -28.55
CA PRO A 233 -16.47 -32.22 -27.14
C PRO A 233 -17.63 -32.91 -26.40
N PRO A 234 -17.42 -33.32 -25.14
CA PRO A 234 -18.49 -33.84 -24.29
C PRO A 234 -19.63 -32.81 -24.15
N PRO A 235 -20.88 -33.26 -23.91
CA PRO A 235 -21.99 -32.35 -23.66
C PRO A 235 -21.64 -31.42 -22.48
N GLU A 236 -21.77 -30.13 -22.73
CA GLU A 236 -21.49 -29.06 -21.78
C GLU A 236 -22.37 -29.25 -20.54
N VAL A 237 -21.74 -29.57 -19.41
CA VAL A 237 -22.42 -29.65 -18.12
C VAL A 237 -22.79 -28.22 -17.71
N PRO A 238 -24.07 -27.91 -17.47
CA PRO A 238 -24.47 -26.57 -17.05
C PRO A 238 -23.72 -26.19 -15.77
N ALA A 239 -23.08 -25.02 -15.78
CA ALA A 239 -22.44 -24.47 -14.59
C ALA A 239 -23.47 -24.35 -13.46
N PRO A 240 -23.13 -24.72 -12.22
CA PRO A 240 -24.04 -24.57 -11.09
C PRO A 240 -24.43 -23.11 -10.91
N GLU A 241 -25.74 -22.84 -10.81
CA GLU A 241 -26.25 -21.49 -10.55
C GLU A 241 -25.63 -20.93 -9.27
N PRO A 242 -25.14 -19.67 -9.29
CA PRO A 242 -24.63 -19.04 -8.09
C PRO A 242 -25.75 -18.93 -7.04
N PRO A 243 -25.47 -19.16 -5.76
CA PRO A 243 -26.47 -19.11 -4.70
C PRO A 243 -27.13 -17.73 -4.65
N ALA A 244 -28.46 -17.71 -4.73
CA ALA A 244 -29.26 -16.50 -4.64
C ALA A 244 -28.98 -15.78 -3.32
N GLY A 245 -28.36 -14.60 -3.39
CA GLY A 245 -28.05 -13.76 -2.23
C GLY A 245 -26.63 -13.21 -2.15
N GLN A 246 -25.72 -13.55 -3.07
CA GLN A 246 -24.43 -12.85 -3.14
C GLN A 246 -24.59 -11.44 -3.72
N PHE A 247 -24.34 -10.43 -2.89
CA PHE A 247 -24.28 -9.04 -3.29
C PHE A 247 -23.08 -8.82 -4.22
N ASP A 248 -23.35 -8.39 -5.45
CA ASP A 248 -22.33 -8.16 -6.47
C ASP A 248 -21.56 -6.86 -6.19
N TRP A 249 -20.47 -7.00 -5.43
CA TRP A 249 -19.58 -5.89 -5.06
C TRP A 249 -18.83 -5.28 -6.25
N SER A 250 -18.77 -5.96 -7.42
CA SER A 250 -18.11 -5.41 -8.61
C SER A 250 -18.73 -4.09 -9.05
N ARG A 251 -20.03 -3.91 -8.81
CA ARG A 251 -20.77 -2.67 -9.12
C ARG A 251 -20.67 -1.63 -8.02
N ALA A 252 -20.39 -2.02 -6.77
CA ALA A 252 -20.20 -1.10 -5.64
C ALA A 252 -18.81 -0.43 -5.66
N PHE A 253 -17.76 -1.17 -6.07
CA PHE A 253 -16.40 -0.63 -6.18
C PHE A 253 -16.23 0.39 -7.31
N ALA A 254 -17.03 0.30 -8.38
CA ALA A 254 -17.02 1.30 -9.46
C ALA A 254 -17.39 2.71 -8.95
N TRP A 255 -18.29 2.83 -7.97
CA TRP A 255 -18.69 4.13 -7.42
C TRP A 255 -17.65 4.70 -6.42
N GLY A 256 -16.97 3.85 -5.65
CA GLY A 256 -15.94 4.29 -4.70
C GLY A 256 -14.73 4.95 -5.38
N VAL A 257 -14.26 4.35 -6.49
CA VAL A 257 -13.16 4.92 -7.29
C VAL A 257 -13.56 6.23 -7.96
N VAL A 258 -14.81 6.35 -8.42
CA VAL A 258 -15.34 7.60 -9.02
C VAL A 258 -15.42 8.73 -7.99
N ILE A 259 -15.82 8.45 -6.75
CA ILE A 259 -15.88 9.46 -5.68
C ILE A 259 -14.48 9.96 -5.30
N LEU A 260 -13.49 9.07 -5.20
CA LEU A 260 -12.10 9.45 -4.92
C LEU A 260 -11.48 10.27 -6.08
N ALA A 261 -11.78 9.92 -7.32
CA ALA A 261 -11.33 10.67 -8.49
C ALA A 261 -11.94 12.09 -8.54
N ILE A 262 -13.23 12.24 -8.22
CA ILE A 262 -13.89 13.56 -8.15
C ILE A 262 -13.26 14.41 -7.03
N GLY A 263 -12.98 13.81 -5.87
CA GLY A 263 -12.31 14.51 -4.76
C GLY A 263 -10.94 15.08 -5.16
N TRP A 264 -10.13 14.30 -5.87
CA TRP A 264 -8.83 14.74 -6.39
C TRP A 264 -8.94 15.86 -7.43
N ILE A 265 -9.91 15.78 -8.36
CA ILE A 265 -10.13 16.82 -9.37
C ILE A 265 -10.53 18.14 -8.71
N LEU A 266 -11.38 18.11 -7.68
CA LEU A 266 -11.79 19.31 -6.96
C LEU A 266 -10.64 19.93 -6.16
N ALA A 267 -9.80 19.10 -5.52
CA ALA A 267 -8.61 19.58 -4.81
C ALA A 267 -7.60 20.24 -5.76
N LEU A 268 -7.37 19.65 -6.94
CA LEU A 268 -6.49 20.21 -7.96
C LEU A 268 -7.05 21.53 -8.52
N ALA A 269 -8.36 21.61 -8.78
CA ALA A 269 -9.01 22.84 -9.23
C ALA A 269 -8.90 23.96 -8.19
N ALA A 270 -9.13 23.66 -6.91
CA ALA A 270 -8.97 24.61 -5.82
C ALA A 270 -7.52 25.12 -5.70
N TYR A 271 -6.55 24.22 -5.84
CA TYR A 271 -5.13 24.58 -5.83
C TYR A 271 -4.75 25.51 -7.00
N LEU A 272 -5.24 25.25 -8.21
CA LEU A 272 -4.99 26.10 -9.37
C LEU A 272 -5.65 27.48 -9.26
N ILE A 273 -6.88 27.54 -8.72
CA ILE A 273 -7.57 28.80 -8.44
C ILE A 273 -6.78 29.61 -7.40
N TYR A 274 -6.38 28.97 -6.29
CA TYR A 274 -5.56 29.62 -5.27
C TYR A 274 -4.26 30.17 -5.86
N ARG A 275 -3.54 29.38 -6.67
CA ARG A 275 -2.31 29.80 -7.34
C ARG A 275 -2.53 30.98 -8.29
N PHE A 276 -3.64 31.02 -9.01
CA PHE A 276 -4.00 32.13 -9.89
C PHE A 276 -4.24 33.43 -9.12
N TRP A 277 -4.97 33.36 -8.00
CA TRP A 277 -5.22 34.53 -7.15
C TRP A 277 -3.96 35.04 -6.46
N VAL A 278 -3.08 34.15 -5.98
CA VAL A 278 -1.80 34.53 -5.37
C VAL A 278 -0.89 35.23 -6.38
N LYS A 279 -0.82 34.74 -7.63
CA LYS A 279 -0.06 35.44 -8.69
C LYS A 279 -0.63 36.83 -8.99
N LYS A 280 -1.96 36.97 -9.07
CA LYS A 280 -2.61 38.25 -9.37
C LYS A 280 -2.48 39.27 -8.24
N ALA A 281 -2.38 38.83 -6.98
CA ALA A 281 -2.17 39.72 -5.82
C ALA A 281 -0.70 40.19 -5.69
N GLY A 282 0.25 39.49 -6.31
CA GLY A 282 1.66 39.87 -6.33
C GLY A 282 2.00 41.00 -7.30
N ASP A 283 1.15 41.28 -8.30
CA ASP A 283 1.39 42.30 -9.34
C ASP A 283 0.88 43.70 -8.96
N THR A 284 0.46 43.94 -7.71
CA THR A 284 -0.08 45.24 -7.23
C THR A 284 0.77 45.94 -6.17
N PHE A 285 2.07 45.65 -6.10
CA PHE A 285 3.02 46.43 -5.30
C PHE A 285 4.22 46.89 -6.13
#